data_AF-A0AAE6C9F2-F1
#
_entry.id   AF-A0AAE6C9F2-F1
#
_cell.length_a   1.000
_cell.length_b   1.000
_cell.length_c   1.000
_cell.angle_alpha   90.00
_cell.angle_beta   90.00
_cell.angle_gamma   90.00
#
_symmetry.space_group_name_H-M   'P 1'
#
loop_
_entity.id
_entity.type
_entity.pdbx_description
1 polymer ?
#
loop_
_entity_poly.entity_id
_entity_poly.type
_entity_poly.pdbx_seq_one_letter_code
_entity_poly.pdbx_strand_id
1 'polypeptide(L)'
;MRYSREHKQETHDRIVRKASVRLREKGAHGIGVADLMKEAGLTHGGFYAHFDSREALVIEAFAYAMDRSMEHWRKQSDQVAPEKQLAQIVDNYLSALHRDNPGHGCSIPALGAEIARESPKTRKAFAGKLDEMVEMMTDFIPNVPRKAARKQAIATLATMAGTMLLARIAGSSELSDEVLKVGRDSALEGTKREPKVAAAKKAKQN
;
A
#
# COMPACT_ATOMS: atom_id res chain seq x y z
N MET A 1 -13.74 9.12 -36.90
CA MET A 1 -12.67 8.09 -36.84
C MET A 1 -12.96 7.21 -35.64
N ARG A 2 -13.11 5.88 -35.80
CA ARG A 2 -13.40 4.97 -34.68
C ARG A 2 -12.08 4.50 -34.09
N TYR A 3 -11.78 4.88 -32.85
CA TYR A 3 -10.56 4.45 -32.17
C TYR A 3 -10.53 2.93 -32.00
N SER A 4 -9.32 2.34 -32.05
CA SER A 4 -9.13 0.91 -31.80
C SER A 4 -9.46 0.56 -30.34
N ARG A 5 -9.76 -0.71 -30.07
CA ARG A 5 -9.95 -1.20 -28.69
C ARG A 5 -8.70 -0.97 -27.83
N GLU A 6 -7.53 -1.14 -28.43
CA GLU A 6 -6.24 -0.89 -27.81
C GLU A 6 -6.09 0.58 -27.39
N HIS A 7 -6.41 1.53 -28.27
CA HIS A 7 -6.37 2.95 -27.93
C HIS A 7 -7.33 3.32 -26.78
N LYS A 8 -8.52 2.69 -26.75
CA LYS A 8 -9.47 2.87 -25.64
C LYS A 8 -8.88 2.36 -24.32
N GLN A 9 -8.21 1.21 -24.33
CA GLN A 9 -7.57 0.63 -23.14
C GLN A 9 -6.39 1.48 -22.67
N GLU A 10 -5.50 1.92 -23.57
CA GLU A 10 -4.37 2.79 -23.22
C GLU A 10 -4.84 4.10 -22.57
N THR A 11 -5.92 4.67 -23.11
CA THR A 11 -6.53 5.88 -22.57
C THR A 11 -7.13 5.62 -21.19
N HIS A 12 -7.85 4.51 -21.03
CA HIS A 12 -8.40 4.07 -19.75
C HIS A 12 -7.29 3.93 -18.69
N ASP A 13 -6.23 3.19 -19.00
CA ASP A 13 -5.12 2.96 -18.08
C ASP A 13 -4.39 4.26 -17.75
N ARG A 14 -4.28 5.20 -18.71
CA ARG A 14 -3.72 6.53 -18.45
C ARG A 14 -4.54 7.30 -17.42
N ILE A 15 -5.88 7.21 -17.48
CA ILE A 15 -6.76 7.85 -16.49
C ILE A 15 -6.57 7.18 -15.12
N VAL A 16 -6.57 5.84 -15.06
CA VAL A 16 -6.34 5.08 -13.81
C VAL A 16 -5.00 5.46 -13.17
N ARG A 17 -3.92 5.53 -13.97
CA ARG A 17 -2.60 5.94 -13.50
C ARG A 17 -2.60 7.33 -12.86
N LYS A 18 -3.19 8.32 -13.55
CA LYS A 18 -3.26 9.70 -13.05
C LYS A 18 -4.12 9.78 -11.79
N ALA A 19 -5.29 9.12 -11.79
CA ALA A 19 -6.15 9.05 -10.62
C ALA A 19 -5.43 8.45 -9.41
N SER A 20 -4.68 7.37 -9.62
CA SER A 20 -3.92 6.68 -8.57
C SER A 20 -2.90 7.58 -7.88
N VAL A 21 -2.19 8.42 -8.65
CA VAL A 21 -1.25 9.41 -8.10
C VAL A 21 -2.01 10.48 -7.33
N ARG A 22 -3.06 11.07 -7.93
CA ARG A 22 -3.83 12.16 -7.32
C ARG A 22 -4.53 11.75 -6.04
N LEU A 23 -5.04 10.51 -5.97
CA LEU A 23 -5.68 9.97 -4.77
C LEU A 23 -4.69 9.98 -3.61
N ARG A 24 -3.45 9.55 -3.84
CA ARG A 24 -2.43 9.51 -2.78
C ARG A 24 -1.89 10.88 -2.39
N GLU A 25 -1.90 11.84 -3.31
CA GLU A 25 -1.46 13.22 -3.03
C GLU A 25 -2.53 14.06 -2.33
N LYS A 26 -3.80 13.89 -2.70
CA LYS A 26 -4.88 14.83 -2.36
C LYS A 26 -6.08 14.18 -1.66
N GLY A 27 -6.03 12.87 -1.40
CA GLY A 27 -7.16 12.11 -0.86
C GLY A 27 -8.22 11.81 -1.93
N ALA A 28 -9.23 11.01 -1.56
CA ALA A 28 -10.31 10.66 -2.47
C ALA A 28 -11.19 11.86 -2.77
N HIS A 29 -11.51 12.71 -1.78
CA HIS A 29 -12.31 13.91 -2.00
C HIS A 29 -11.62 14.99 -2.85
N GLY A 30 -10.28 14.98 -2.92
CA GLY A 30 -9.49 15.93 -3.71
C GLY A 30 -9.51 15.71 -5.21
N ILE A 31 -10.19 14.66 -5.71
CA ILE A 31 -10.30 14.38 -7.16
C ILE A 31 -11.61 14.92 -7.73
N GLY A 32 -11.49 16.00 -8.51
CA GLY A 32 -12.49 16.42 -9.48
C GLY A 32 -12.36 15.63 -10.78
N VAL A 33 -13.44 15.02 -11.26
CA VAL A 33 -13.46 14.25 -12.53
C VAL A 33 -13.04 15.14 -13.70
N ALA A 34 -13.52 16.39 -13.73
CA ALA A 34 -13.18 17.35 -14.79
C ALA A 34 -11.67 17.63 -14.86
N ASP A 35 -11.03 17.88 -13.72
CA ASP A 35 -9.60 18.18 -13.67
C ASP A 35 -8.75 16.96 -14.04
N LEU A 36 -9.13 15.77 -13.54
CA LEU A 36 -8.46 14.52 -13.91
C LEU A 36 -8.54 14.25 -15.42
N MET A 37 -9.72 14.43 -16.02
CA MET A 37 -9.91 14.22 -17.45
C MET A 37 -9.11 15.23 -18.27
N LYS A 38 -9.10 16.50 -17.87
CA LYS A 38 -8.26 17.54 -18.47
C LYS A 38 -6.78 17.18 -18.40
N GLU A 39 -6.28 16.73 -17.24
CA GLU A 39 -4.91 16.24 -17.07
C GLU A 39 -4.59 14.99 -17.91
N ALA A 40 -5.60 14.18 -18.23
CA ALA A 40 -5.50 13.03 -19.12
C ALA A 40 -5.60 13.39 -20.61
N GLY A 41 -5.80 14.67 -20.94
CA GLY A 41 -5.97 15.16 -22.31
C GLY A 41 -7.34 14.86 -22.91
N LEU A 42 -8.37 14.76 -22.06
CA LEU A 42 -9.71 14.31 -22.44
C LEU A 42 -10.78 15.30 -21.97
N THR A 43 -11.95 15.25 -22.62
CA THR A 43 -13.12 16.04 -22.20
C THR A 43 -13.79 15.40 -20.99
N HIS A 44 -14.50 16.20 -20.20
CA HIS A 44 -15.30 15.69 -19.07
C HIS A 44 -16.31 14.63 -19.51
N GLY A 45 -16.99 14.84 -20.64
CA GLY A 45 -17.96 13.89 -21.19
C GLY A 45 -17.36 12.53 -21.59
N GLY A 46 -16.05 12.49 -21.90
CA GLY A 46 -15.34 11.24 -22.21
C GLY A 46 -15.23 10.29 -21.02
N PHE A 47 -15.47 10.75 -19.78
CA PHE A 47 -15.30 9.95 -18.58
C PHE A 47 -16.19 8.71 -18.59
N TYR A 48 -17.47 8.90 -18.94
CA TYR A 48 -18.48 7.84 -18.96
C TYR A 48 -18.28 6.84 -20.10
N ALA A 49 -17.37 7.10 -21.04
CA ALA A 49 -16.94 6.09 -22.01
C ALA A 49 -15.96 5.06 -21.41
N HIS A 50 -15.37 5.39 -20.26
CA HIS A 50 -14.33 4.61 -19.58
C HIS A 50 -14.78 4.05 -18.23
N PHE A 51 -15.55 4.80 -17.45
CA PHE A 51 -15.97 4.41 -16.10
C PHE A 51 -17.46 4.60 -15.89
N ASP A 52 -18.11 3.64 -15.24
CA ASP A 52 -19.53 3.72 -14.91
C ASP A 52 -19.82 4.79 -13.85
N SER A 53 -18.84 5.06 -12.99
CA SER A 53 -18.97 6.04 -11.91
C SER A 53 -17.60 6.49 -11.39
N ARG A 54 -17.60 7.58 -10.62
CA ARG A 54 -16.43 8.00 -9.85
C ARG A 54 -15.98 6.95 -8.84
N GLU A 55 -16.91 6.21 -8.23
CA GLU A 55 -16.59 5.12 -7.29
C GLU A 55 -15.80 4.01 -8.01
N ALA A 56 -16.20 3.64 -9.23
CA ALA A 56 -15.48 2.65 -10.05
C ALA A 56 -14.04 3.10 -10.33
N LEU A 57 -13.84 4.36 -10.75
CA LEU A 57 -12.51 4.94 -10.94
C LEU A 57 -11.65 4.83 -9.66
N VAL A 58 -12.22 5.17 -8.49
CA VAL A 58 -11.46 5.15 -7.22
C VAL A 58 -11.03 3.74 -6.85
N ILE A 59 -11.91 2.75 -7.02
CA ILE A 59 -11.60 1.34 -6.78
C ILE A 59 -10.44 0.90 -7.68
N GLU A 60 -10.52 1.18 -8.98
CA GLU A 60 -9.50 0.78 -9.96
C GLU A 60 -8.16 1.49 -9.72
N ALA A 61 -8.19 2.79 -9.47
CA ALA A 61 -6.99 3.59 -9.19
C ALA A 61 -6.28 3.15 -7.91
N PHE A 62 -7.03 2.72 -6.90
CA PHE A 62 -6.46 2.13 -5.69
C PHE A 62 -5.91 0.72 -5.92
N ALA A 63 -6.65 -0.15 -6.63
CA ALA A 63 -6.17 -1.48 -6.96
C ALA A 63 -4.85 -1.38 -7.73
N TYR A 64 -4.78 -0.49 -8.73
CA TYR A 64 -3.56 -0.15 -9.44
C TYR A 64 -2.44 0.34 -8.52
N ALA A 65 -2.75 1.21 -7.54
CA ALA A 65 -1.77 1.68 -6.55
C ALA A 65 -1.14 0.51 -5.76
N MET A 66 -1.98 -0.39 -5.25
CA MET A 66 -1.54 -1.54 -4.47
C MET A 66 -0.75 -2.54 -5.30
N ASP A 67 -1.21 -2.84 -6.51
CA ASP A 67 -0.53 -3.74 -7.44
C ASP A 67 0.87 -3.24 -7.78
N ARG A 68 1.01 -1.92 -7.98
CA ARG A 68 2.34 -1.31 -8.19
C ARG A 68 3.24 -1.39 -6.97
N SER A 69 2.71 -1.17 -5.76
CA SER A 69 3.49 -1.31 -4.53
C SER A 69 3.98 -2.75 -4.36
N MET A 70 3.09 -3.72 -4.58
CA MET A 70 3.38 -5.14 -4.55
C MET A 70 4.41 -5.56 -5.60
N GLU A 71 4.29 -5.09 -6.84
CA GLU A 71 5.26 -5.32 -7.91
C GLU A 71 6.63 -4.74 -7.55
N HIS A 72 6.67 -3.55 -6.96
CA HIS A 72 7.90 -2.92 -6.52
C HIS A 72 8.59 -3.71 -5.40
N TRP A 73 7.83 -4.17 -4.42
CA TRP A 73 8.36 -5.01 -3.33
C TRP A 73 8.94 -6.32 -3.86
N ARG A 74 8.23 -7.02 -4.75
CA ARG A 74 8.75 -8.23 -5.42
C ARG A 74 10.08 -7.97 -6.13
N LYS A 75 10.13 -6.91 -6.94
CA LYS A 75 11.35 -6.53 -7.67
C LYS A 75 12.52 -6.26 -6.74
N GLN A 76 12.28 -5.66 -5.57
CA GLN A 76 13.33 -5.39 -4.57
C GLN A 76 13.73 -6.66 -3.81
N SER A 77 12.76 -7.50 -3.43
CA SER A 77 13.01 -8.75 -2.72
C SER A 77 13.80 -9.76 -3.57
N ASP A 78 13.56 -9.79 -4.87
CA ASP A 78 14.25 -10.70 -5.80
C ASP A 78 15.76 -10.41 -5.93
N GLN A 79 16.22 -9.24 -5.49
CA GLN A 79 17.64 -8.83 -5.54
C GLN A 79 18.42 -9.21 -4.28
N VAL A 80 17.77 -9.77 -3.26
CA VAL A 80 18.39 -10.07 -1.96
C VAL A 80 18.04 -11.48 -1.50
N ALA A 81 18.87 -12.04 -0.60
CA ALA A 81 18.61 -13.34 0.01
C ALA A 81 17.26 -13.35 0.76
N PRO A 82 16.53 -14.49 0.81
CA PRO A 82 15.22 -14.60 1.44
C PRO A 82 15.13 -14.01 2.86
N GLU A 83 16.17 -14.20 3.67
CA GLU A 83 16.25 -13.72 5.06
C GLU A 83 16.33 -12.19 5.17
N LYS A 84 16.68 -11.50 4.08
CA LYS A 84 16.83 -10.03 4.01
C LYS A 84 15.65 -9.36 3.31
N GLN A 85 14.73 -10.10 2.71
CA GLN A 85 13.65 -9.54 1.89
C GLN A 85 12.73 -8.61 2.68
N LEU A 86 12.22 -9.06 3.83
CA LEU A 86 11.38 -8.21 4.68
C LEU A 86 12.13 -6.96 5.14
N ALA A 87 13.40 -7.10 5.54
CA ALA A 87 14.19 -5.97 6.01
C ALA A 87 14.38 -4.91 4.92
N GLN A 88 14.72 -5.35 3.71
CA GLN A 88 14.87 -4.48 2.54
C GLN A 88 13.59 -3.70 2.23
N ILE A 89 12.43 -4.34 2.35
CA ILE A 89 11.12 -3.69 2.14
C ILE A 89 10.85 -2.65 3.21
N VAL A 90 11.08 -2.99 4.50
CA VAL A 90 10.88 -2.08 5.63
C VAL A 90 11.77 -0.85 5.49
N ASP A 91 13.04 -1.03 5.16
CA ASP A 91 14.02 0.06 5.02
C ASP A 91 13.64 1.03 3.89
N ASN A 92 13.26 0.48 2.73
CA ASN A 92 12.85 1.30 1.59
C ASN A 92 11.53 2.01 1.84
N TYR A 93 10.58 1.32 2.49
CA TYR A 93 9.27 1.88 2.80
C TYR A 93 9.37 3.00 3.82
N LEU A 94 10.10 2.82 4.92
CA LEU A 94 10.24 3.82 5.99
C LEU A 94 11.41 4.75 5.69
N SER A 95 11.32 5.48 4.59
CA SER A 95 12.35 6.42 4.11
C SER A 95 11.78 7.82 3.89
N ALA A 96 12.65 8.83 3.96
CA ALA A 96 12.29 10.21 3.60
C ALA A 96 11.81 10.29 2.14
N LEU A 97 12.42 9.52 1.24
CA LEU A 97 11.98 9.43 -0.16
C LEU A 97 10.50 9.02 -0.25
N HIS A 98 10.06 8.00 0.49
CA HIS A 98 8.67 7.61 0.49
C HIS A 98 7.76 8.60 1.24
N ARG A 99 8.23 9.20 2.34
CA ARG A 99 7.50 10.24 3.07
C ARG A 99 7.14 11.40 2.15
N ASP A 100 8.12 11.90 1.41
CA ASP A 100 8.05 13.12 0.62
C ASP A 100 7.41 12.91 -0.76
N ASN A 101 7.21 11.65 -1.19
CA ASN A 101 6.61 11.30 -2.48
C ASN A 101 5.33 10.46 -2.33
N PRO A 102 4.25 11.00 -1.72
CA PRO A 102 3.02 10.25 -1.47
C PRO A 102 2.37 9.71 -2.76
N GLY A 103 2.42 10.46 -3.86
CA GLY A 103 1.85 10.07 -5.16
C GLY A 103 2.39 8.76 -5.73
N HIS A 104 3.60 8.36 -5.35
CA HIS A 104 4.29 7.14 -5.77
C HIS A 104 4.48 6.13 -4.64
N GLY A 105 3.93 6.43 -3.47
CA GLY A 105 4.04 5.62 -2.27
C GLY A 105 2.91 4.62 -2.07
N CYS A 106 2.91 4.02 -0.89
CA CYS A 106 1.82 3.17 -0.40
C CYS A 106 0.53 3.98 -0.25
N SER A 107 -0.57 3.43 -0.76
CA SER A 107 -1.90 4.05 -0.70
C SER A 107 -2.54 3.98 0.68
N ILE A 108 -2.15 3.01 1.53
CA ILE A 108 -2.74 2.81 2.87
C ILE A 108 -2.62 4.05 3.76
N PRO A 109 -1.43 4.64 4.01
CA PRO A 109 -1.32 5.84 4.85
C PRO A 109 -1.99 7.08 4.25
N ALA A 110 -2.22 7.12 2.93
CA ALA A 110 -2.88 8.25 2.28
C ALA A 110 -4.41 8.14 2.30
N LEU A 111 -4.96 6.94 2.18
CA LEU A 111 -6.39 6.74 1.87
C LEU A 111 -7.13 5.85 2.87
N GLY A 112 -6.42 5.13 3.75
CA GLY A 112 -7.00 4.07 4.58
C GLY A 112 -8.19 4.53 5.44
N ALA A 113 -8.12 5.74 6.00
CA ALA A 113 -9.20 6.31 6.80
C ALA A 113 -10.44 6.68 5.97
N GLU A 114 -10.25 7.17 4.74
CA GLU A 114 -11.35 7.47 3.82
C GLU A 114 -12.03 6.17 3.36
N ILE A 115 -11.23 5.20 2.91
CA ILE A 115 -11.71 3.87 2.47
C ILE A 115 -12.51 3.16 3.56
N ALA A 116 -12.10 3.29 4.82
CA ALA A 116 -12.80 2.67 5.94
C ALA A 116 -14.26 3.16 6.11
N ARG A 117 -14.58 4.36 5.60
CA ARG A 117 -15.91 4.99 5.65
C ARG A 117 -16.72 4.80 4.36
N GLU A 118 -16.14 4.19 3.33
CA GLU A 118 -16.81 3.95 2.05
C GLU A 118 -17.85 2.82 2.11
N SER A 119 -18.58 2.66 1.01
CA SER A 119 -19.59 1.60 0.83
C SER A 119 -19.03 0.20 1.12
N PRO A 120 -19.86 -0.77 1.59
CA PRO A 120 -19.41 -2.14 1.81
C PRO A 120 -18.82 -2.80 0.57
N LYS A 121 -19.35 -2.47 -0.62
CA LYS A 121 -18.85 -2.95 -1.92
C LYS A 121 -17.43 -2.45 -2.15
N THR A 122 -17.22 -1.14 -2.00
CA THR A 122 -15.91 -0.51 -2.11
C THR A 122 -14.97 -1.17 -1.13
N ARG A 123 -15.21 -1.11 0.19
CA ARG A 123 -14.38 -1.76 1.22
C ARG A 123 -14.00 -3.22 0.93
N LYS A 124 -14.90 -4.04 0.36
CA LYS A 124 -14.59 -5.43 0.00
C LYS A 124 -13.48 -5.54 -1.06
N ALA A 125 -13.48 -4.66 -2.06
CA ALA A 125 -12.43 -4.63 -3.08
C ALA A 125 -11.06 -4.30 -2.47
N PHE A 126 -11.00 -3.33 -1.55
CA PHE A 126 -9.76 -2.95 -0.86
C PHE A 126 -9.28 -4.05 0.08
N ALA A 127 -10.20 -4.73 0.78
CA ALA A 127 -9.86 -5.84 1.66
C ALA A 127 -9.19 -6.99 0.89
N GLY A 128 -9.64 -7.29 -0.34
CA GLY A 128 -8.99 -8.28 -1.21
C GLY A 128 -7.54 -7.91 -1.53
N LYS A 129 -7.28 -6.66 -1.93
CA LYS A 129 -5.92 -6.19 -2.22
C LYS A 129 -5.03 -6.10 -0.97
N LEU A 130 -5.60 -5.76 0.17
CA LEU A 130 -4.89 -5.82 1.45
C LEU A 130 -4.48 -7.26 1.80
N ASP A 131 -5.36 -8.23 1.57
CA ASP A 131 -5.06 -9.64 1.80
C ASP A 131 -3.94 -10.15 0.88
N GLU A 132 -3.98 -9.81 -0.42
CA GLU A 132 -2.91 -10.12 -1.38
C GLU A 132 -1.55 -9.56 -0.91
N MET A 133 -1.53 -8.33 -0.41
CA MET A 133 -0.32 -7.69 0.11
C MET A 133 0.19 -8.37 1.39
N VAL A 134 -0.71 -8.79 2.28
CA VAL A 134 -0.35 -9.53 3.50
C VAL A 134 0.20 -10.92 3.16
N GLU A 135 -0.41 -11.63 2.19
CA GLU A 135 0.09 -12.93 1.73
C GLU A 135 1.48 -12.80 1.11
N MET A 136 1.72 -11.78 0.29
CA MET A 136 3.06 -11.48 -0.23
C MET A 136 4.08 -11.27 0.89
N MET A 137 3.76 -10.42 1.89
CA MET A 137 4.66 -10.17 3.00
C MET A 137 4.87 -11.42 3.87
N THR A 138 3.88 -12.32 3.93
CA THR A 138 3.99 -13.62 4.61
C THR A 138 5.05 -14.49 3.95
N ASP A 139 5.13 -14.48 2.62
CA ASP A 139 6.11 -15.26 1.86
C ASP A 139 7.55 -14.73 2.03
N PHE A 140 7.72 -13.46 2.43
CA PHE A 140 9.03 -12.85 2.75
C PHE A 140 9.52 -13.14 4.18
N ILE A 141 8.82 -13.97 4.94
CA ILE A 141 9.17 -14.34 6.32
C ILE A 141 9.45 -15.85 6.36
N PRO A 142 10.70 -16.26 6.06
CA PRO A 142 11.07 -17.66 6.03
C PRO A 142 11.21 -18.26 7.45
N ASN A 143 11.34 -19.58 7.52
CA ASN A 143 11.75 -20.33 8.72
C ASN A 143 10.81 -20.24 9.95
N VAL A 144 9.54 -19.85 9.76
CA VAL A 144 8.50 -19.92 10.80
C VAL A 144 7.22 -20.55 10.23
N PRO A 145 6.33 -21.12 11.06
CA PRO A 145 5.05 -21.62 10.57
C PRO A 145 4.25 -20.50 9.87
N ARG A 146 3.59 -20.80 8.74
CA ARG A 146 2.86 -19.81 7.93
C ARG A 146 1.89 -18.94 8.74
N LYS A 147 1.21 -19.52 9.73
CA LYS A 147 0.31 -18.78 10.64
C LYS A 147 1.04 -17.73 11.48
N ALA A 148 2.27 -18.01 11.91
CA ALA A 148 3.11 -17.06 12.63
C ALA A 148 3.65 -15.99 11.66
N ALA A 149 4.14 -16.38 10.48
CA ALA A 149 4.56 -15.45 9.43
C ALA A 149 3.45 -14.46 9.07
N ARG A 150 2.21 -14.93 8.85
CA ARG A 150 1.07 -14.05 8.53
C ARG A 150 0.74 -13.06 9.63
N LYS A 151 0.80 -13.49 10.90
CA LYS A 151 0.63 -12.57 12.04
C LYS A 151 1.71 -11.49 12.06
N GLN A 152 2.95 -11.87 11.81
CA GLN A 152 4.06 -10.94 11.75
C GLN A 152 3.94 -9.99 10.55
N ALA A 153 3.58 -10.48 9.36
CA ALA A 153 3.33 -9.67 8.18
C ALA A 153 2.26 -8.60 8.43
N ILE A 154 1.13 -8.96 9.05
CA ILE A 154 0.07 -8.01 9.43
C ILE A 154 0.61 -6.95 10.40
N ALA A 155 1.34 -7.38 11.43
CA ALA A 155 1.91 -6.47 12.42
C ALA A 155 2.91 -5.50 11.78
N THR A 156 3.84 -6.01 10.96
CA THR A 156 4.83 -5.21 10.25
C THR A 156 4.18 -4.22 9.29
N LEU A 157 3.17 -4.64 8.50
CA LEU A 157 2.44 -3.75 7.61
C LEU A 157 1.73 -2.63 8.38
N ALA A 158 1.07 -2.97 9.50
CA ALA A 158 0.40 -1.99 10.35
C ALA A 158 1.38 -0.97 10.95
N THR A 159 2.53 -1.44 11.45
CA THR A 159 3.62 -0.58 11.93
C THR A 159 4.13 0.33 10.82
N MET A 160 4.48 -0.21 9.65
CA MET A 160 4.97 0.56 8.52
C MET A 160 3.98 1.66 8.09
N ALA A 161 2.71 1.29 7.88
CA ALA A 161 1.68 2.24 7.47
C ALA A 161 1.42 3.33 8.52
N GLY A 162 1.33 2.95 9.80
CA GLY A 162 1.14 3.89 10.91
C GLY A 162 2.32 4.84 11.08
N THR A 163 3.55 4.32 11.07
CA THR A 163 4.77 5.13 11.13
C THR A 163 4.82 6.14 9.98
N MET A 164 4.54 5.71 8.75
CA MET A 164 4.57 6.61 7.59
C MET A 164 3.51 7.70 7.69
N LEU A 165 2.31 7.38 8.19
CA LEU A 165 1.28 8.37 8.46
C LEU A 165 1.75 9.41 9.48
N LEU A 166 2.31 8.98 10.61
CA LEU A 166 2.82 9.87 11.65
C LEU A 166 3.98 10.74 11.16
N ALA A 167 4.91 10.18 10.39
CA ALA A 167 6.01 10.92 9.79
C ALA A 167 5.52 12.02 8.83
N ARG A 168 4.49 11.73 8.02
CA ARG A 168 3.86 12.73 7.15
C ARG A 168 3.12 13.82 7.93
N ILE A 169 2.46 13.48 9.04
CA ILE A 169 1.83 14.46 9.94
C ILE A 169 2.87 15.40 10.54
N ALA A 170 4.02 14.86 10.96
CA ALA A 170 5.11 15.65 11.52
C ALA A 170 5.86 16.52 10.49
N GLY A 171 5.65 16.30 9.19
CA GLY A 171 6.29 17.06 8.11
C GLY A 171 7.80 16.81 8.01
N SER A 172 8.54 17.71 7.35
CA SER A 172 10.02 17.62 7.25
C SER A 172 10.69 18.16 8.52
N SER A 173 10.50 17.46 9.64
CA SER A 173 11.00 17.84 10.96
C SER A 173 11.85 16.74 11.60
N GLU A 174 12.63 17.09 12.64
CA GLU A 174 13.41 16.10 13.41
C GLU A 174 12.53 14.98 13.99
N LEU A 175 11.31 15.33 14.44
CA LEU A 175 10.33 14.36 14.92
C LEU A 175 9.94 13.36 13.83
N SER A 176 9.82 13.80 12.58
CA SER A 176 9.49 12.92 11.47
C SER A 176 10.59 11.92 11.17
N ASP A 177 11.84 12.37 11.18
CA ASP A 177 13.00 11.51 10.99
C ASP A 177 13.16 10.50 12.15
N GLU A 178 12.90 10.95 13.38
CA GLU A 178 12.84 10.08 14.55
C GLU A 178 11.75 9.01 14.43
N VAL A 179 10.52 9.41 14.06
CA VAL A 179 9.40 8.48 13.84
C VAL A 179 9.76 7.42 12.79
N LEU A 180 10.33 7.82 11.65
CA LEU A 180 10.78 6.88 10.62
C LEU A 180 11.83 5.90 11.15
N LYS A 181 12.81 6.40 11.91
CA LYS A 181 13.86 5.57 12.51
C LYS A 181 13.29 4.56 13.51
N VAL A 182 12.53 5.02 14.50
CA VAL A 182 11.95 4.16 15.55
C VAL A 182 10.98 3.14 14.97
N GLY A 183 10.18 3.55 13.97
CA GLY A 183 9.26 2.65 13.29
C GLY A 183 9.98 1.55 12.49
N ARG A 184 11.13 1.86 11.86
CA ARG A 184 11.96 0.87 11.17
C ARG A 184 12.51 -0.15 12.17
N ASP A 185 13.11 0.31 13.26
CA ASP A 185 13.64 -0.56 14.30
C ASP A 185 12.54 -1.47 14.86
N SER A 186 11.36 -0.90 15.16
CA SER A 186 10.20 -1.65 15.68
C SER A 186 9.66 -2.70 14.69
N ALA A 187 9.55 -2.34 13.41
CA ALA A 187 9.06 -3.25 12.36
C ALA A 187 10.00 -4.44 12.14
N LEU A 188 11.31 -4.23 12.33
CA LEU A 188 12.33 -5.27 12.25
C LEU A 188 12.46 -6.07 13.55
N GLU A 189 12.25 -5.49 14.72
CA GLU A 189 12.29 -6.22 16.00
C GLU A 189 11.19 -7.28 16.12
N GLY A 190 10.06 -7.09 15.44
CA GLY A 190 9.03 -8.12 15.28
C GLY A 190 9.55 -9.44 14.68
N THR A 191 10.67 -9.40 13.93
CA THR A 191 11.37 -10.59 13.41
C THR A 191 12.15 -11.36 14.48
N LYS A 192 12.49 -10.72 15.60
CA LYS A 192 13.32 -11.29 16.68
C LYS A 192 12.52 -11.85 17.85
N ARG A 193 11.23 -11.50 17.96
CA ARG A 193 10.37 -12.01 19.03
C ARG A 193 9.91 -13.43 18.69
N GLU A 194 10.69 -14.43 19.09
CA GLU A 194 10.19 -15.79 19.23
C GLU A 194 8.91 -15.80 20.09
N PRO A 195 7.88 -16.57 19.71
CA PRO A 195 6.71 -16.71 20.56
C PRO A 195 7.11 -17.47 21.83
N LYS A 196 7.17 -16.75 22.98
CA LYS A 196 7.37 -17.29 24.34
C LYS A 196 6.35 -18.35 24.79
N VAL A 197 5.48 -18.85 23.91
CA VAL A 197 4.35 -19.74 24.27
C VAL A 197 4.76 -21.22 24.38
N ALA A 198 5.95 -21.62 23.95
CA ALA A 198 6.40 -23.02 24.08
C ALA A 198 7.01 -23.39 25.45
N ALA A 199 7.51 -22.41 26.22
CA ALA A 199 8.18 -22.68 27.50
C ALA A 199 7.20 -23.01 28.66
N ALA A 200 5.94 -22.57 28.58
CA ALA A 200 4.96 -22.76 29.66
C ALA A 200 4.32 -24.16 29.70
N LYS A 201 4.52 -25.01 28.67
CA LYS A 201 3.96 -26.38 28.65
C LYS A 201 4.88 -27.46 29.24
N LYS A 202 6.16 -27.17 29.52
CA LYS A 202 7.07 -28.11 30.20
C LYS A 202 7.07 -28.01 31.73
N ALA A 203 6.41 -27.00 32.31
CA ALA A 203 6.35 -26.80 33.78
C ALA A 203 5.10 -27.42 34.46
N LYS A 204 4.29 -28.21 33.74
CA LYS A 204 3.09 -28.88 34.28
C LYS A 204 3.14 -30.42 34.20
N GLN A 205 4.33 -31.01 34.07
CA GLN A 205 4.52 -32.47 34.05
C GLN A 205 5.58 -32.98 35.04
N ASN A 206 5.98 -32.16 36.02
CA ASN A 206 6.75 -32.62 37.18
C ASN A 206 5.92 -32.47 38.45
#